data_AF-A0A9J6B0S3-F1
#
_entry.id   AF-A0A9J6B0S3-F1
#
_cell.length_a   1.000
_cell.length_b   1.000
_cell.length_c   1.000
_cell.angle_alpha   90.00
_cell.angle_beta   90.00
_cell.angle_gamma   90.00
#
_symmetry.space_group_name_H-M   'P 1'
#
loop_
_entity.id
_entity.type
_entity.pdbx_description
1 polymer ?
#
loop_
_entity_poly.entity_id
_entity_poly.type
_entity_poly.pdbx_seq_one_letter_code
_entity_poly.pdbx_strand_id
1 'polypeptide(L)'
;MRNSCNFTLYYSLFVTFMIMFVVVNSQLTSDFYAKTCPNVLKVVRKEVQNAIKMRMAASLLRLHFHDCFVNGCDGSLLLDGNSTTMIDNIKKVVEDECSGVVSCADILAVAAGDFVLLSGGPTWKVRLGRRDGLVGKQDLMLCT
;
A
#
# COMPACT_ATOMS: atom_id res chain seq x y z
N MET A 1 13.75 -47.29 22.82
CA MET A 1 12.60 -47.10 21.90
C MET A 1 11.87 -45.76 22.10
N ARG A 2 11.80 -45.18 23.30
CA ARG A 2 11.12 -43.89 23.57
C ARG A 2 11.79 -42.65 22.92
N ASN A 3 13.12 -42.64 22.80
CA ASN A 3 13.87 -41.50 22.24
C ASN A 3 13.76 -41.39 20.72
N SER A 4 13.55 -42.51 20.02
CA SER A 4 13.37 -42.55 18.57
C SER A 4 12.03 -41.92 18.15
N CYS A 5 10.94 -42.15 18.90
CA CYS A 5 9.66 -41.48 18.65
C CYS A 5 9.75 -39.95 18.84
N ASN A 6 10.46 -39.47 19.87
CA ASN A 6 10.64 -38.03 20.10
C ASN A 6 11.47 -37.37 19.00
N PHE A 7 12.49 -38.05 18.47
CA PHE A 7 13.29 -37.53 17.36
C PHE A 7 12.48 -37.44 16.06
N THR A 8 11.67 -38.47 15.74
CA THR A 8 10.77 -38.43 14.58
C THR A 8 9.68 -37.37 14.73
N LEU A 9 9.13 -37.17 15.94
CA LEU A 9 8.18 -36.11 16.24
C LEU A 9 8.79 -34.71 16.06
N TYR A 10 10.00 -34.48 16.56
CA TYR A 10 10.69 -33.20 16.42
C TYR A 10 11.04 -32.89 14.96
N TYR A 11 11.48 -33.89 14.20
CA TYR A 11 11.75 -33.75 12.77
C TYR A 11 10.47 -33.44 11.99
N SER A 12 9.34 -34.09 12.30
CA SER A 12 8.04 -33.81 11.67
C SER A 12 7.54 -32.38 11.98
N LEU A 13 7.67 -31.93 13.23
CA LEU A 13 7.35 -30.55 13.63
C LEU A 13 8.24 -29.51 12.93
N PHE A 14 9.53 -29.80 12.77
CA PHE A 14 10.45 -28.91 12.07
C PHE A 14 10.14 -28.81 10.56
N VAL A 15 9.83 -29.94 9.91
CA VAL A 15 9.45 -29.97 8.49
C VAL A 15 8.14 -29.22 8.25
N THR A 16 7.12 -29.41 9.10
CA THR A 16 5.85 -28.68 8.99
C THR A 16 6.00 -27.17 9.22
N PHE A 17 6.85 -26.75 10.15
CA PHE A 17 7.19 -25.34 10.36
C PHE A 17 7.89 -24.74 9.13
N MET A 18 8.84 -25.45 8.52
CA MET A 18 9.52 -25.00 7.30
C MET A 18 8.57 -24.90 6.09
N ILE A 19 7.59 -25.80 5.97
CA ILE A 19 6.60 -25.77 4.87
C ILE A 19 5.74 -24.49 4.90
N MET A 20 5.40 -23.95 6.09
CA MET A 20 4.63 -22.71 6.20
C MET A 20 5.31 -21.48 5.58
N PHE A 21 6.66 -21.44 5.56
CA PHE A 21 7.40 -20.33 4.96
C PHE A 21 7.41 -20.37 3.42
N VAL A 22 7.24 -21.55 2.82
CA VAL A 22 7.32 -21.73 1.35
C VAL A 22 6.03 -21.26 0.65
N VAL A 23 4.91 -21.15 1.38
CA VAL A 23 3.59 -20.85 0.79
C VAL A 23 3.24 -19.35 0.74
N VAL A 24 4.08 -18.48 1.30
CA VAL A 24 3.75 -17.05 1.40
C VAL A 24 4.06 -16.34 0.07
N ASN A 25 3.02 -16.03 -0.71
CA ASN A 25 3.12 -15.19 -1.89
C ASN A 25 2.78 -13.75 -1.50
N SER A 26 3.76 -12.83 -1.50
CA SER A 26 3.54 -11.38 -1.30
C SER A 26 3.24 -10.65 -2.61
N GLN A 27 2.51 -11.29 -3.52
CA GLN A 27 2.32 -10.75 -4.86
C GLN A 27 1.22 -9.67 -4.87
N LEU A 28 1.56 -8.47 -5.32
CA LEU A 28 0.58 -7.41 -5.54
C LEU A 28 -0.36 -7.78 -6.70
N THR A 29 -1.65 -7.50 -6.55
CA THR A 29 -2.67 -7.76 -7.59
C THR A 29 -3.52 -6.52 -7.86
N SER A 30 -4.11 -6.41 -9.05
CA SER A 30 -4.95 -5.24 -9.40
C SER A 30 -6.31 -5.22 -8.70
N ASP A 31 -6.70 -6.34 -8.08
CA ASP A 31 -7.99 -6.60 -7.46
C ASP A 31 -7.87 -6.87 -5.96
N PHE A 32 -6.73 -6.53 -5.34
CA PHE A 32 -6.43 -6.80 -3.93
C PHE A 32 -7.54 -6.38 -2.95
N TYR A 33 -8.16 -5.21 -3.18
CA TYR A 33 -9.25 -4.68 -2.36
C TYR A 33 -10.66 -5.02 -2.87
N ALA A 34 -10.81 -5.84 -3.91
CA ALA A 34 -12.11 -6.08 -4.55
C ALA A 34 -13.18 -6.65 -3.59
N LYS A 35 -12.75 -7.37 -2.54
CA LYS A 35 -13.66 -7.93 -1.52
C LYS A 35 -13.74 -7.09 -0.24
N THR A 36 -12.67 -6.39 0.12
CA THR A 36 -12.54 -5.69 1.42
C THR A 36 -12.89 -4.22 1.33
N CYS A 37 -12.59 -3.56 0.22
CA CYS A 37 -12.95 -2.16 -0.05
C CYS A 37 -13.22 -1.95 -1.56
N PRO A 38 -14.36 -2.43 -2.07
CA PRO A 38 -14.63 -2.48 -3.52
C PRO A 38 -14.68 -1.10 -4.19
N ASN A 39 -15.01 -0.05 -3.44
CA ASN A 39 -15.14 1.31 -3.96
C ASN A 39 -13.83 2.12 -3.91
N VAL A 40 -12.75 1.60 -3.33
CA VAL A 40 -11.53 2.38 -3.06
C VAL A 40 -10.98 3.10 -4.29
N LEU A 41 -10.87 2.42 -5.43
CA LEU A 41 -10.33 3.01 -6.66
C LEU A 41 -11.20 4.16 -7.17
N LYS A 42 -12.52 4.05 -7.01
CA LYS A 42 -13.48 5.09 -7.40
C LYS A 42 -13.41 6.30 -6.46
N VAL A 43 -13.30 6.04 -5.15
CA VAL A 43 -13.17 7.08 -4.12
C VAL A 43 -11.88 7.87 -4.32
N VAL A 44 -10.73 7.18 -4.43
CA VAL A 44 -9.44 7.83 -4.67
C VAL A 44 -9.48 8.65 -5.96
N ARG A 45 -10.00 8.09 -7.05
CA ARG A 45 -10.13 8.80 -8.33
C ARG A 45 -10.93 10.09 -8.23
N LYS A 46 -12.05 10.06 -7.52
CA LYS A 46 -12.92 11.23 -7.32
C LYS A 46 -12.18 12.33 -6.57
N GLU A 47 -11.50 12.00 -5.48
CA GLU A 47 -10.74 12.97 -4.70
C GLU A 47 -9.54 13.54 -5.49
N VAL A 48 -8.88 12.69 -6.28
CA VAL A 48 -7.82 13.14 -7.20
C VAL A 48 -8.36 14.12 -8.25
N GLN A 49 -9.52 13.83 -8.85
CA GLN A 49 -10.17 14.73 -9.80
C GLN A 49 -10.55 16.08 -9.18
N ASN A 50 -11.00 16.09 -7.92
CA ASN A 50 -11.35 17.33 -7.22
C ASN A 50 -10.13 18.18 -6.87
N ALA A 51 -8.99 17.55 -6.61
CA ALA A 51 -7.78 18.22 -6.13
C ALA A 51 -6.74 18.51 -7.24
N ILE A 52 -6.96 18.03 -8.48
CA ILE A 52 -5.94 18.09 -9.53
C ILE A 52 -5.53 19.51 -9.90
N LYS A 53 -4.22 19.76 -9.78
CA LYS A 53 -3.52 20.90 -10.39
C LYS A 53 -2.27 20.34 -11.08
N MET A 54 -1.94 20.83 -12.28
CA MET A 54 -0.80 20.30 -13.06
C MET A 54 0.51 20.24 -12.28
N ARG A 55 0.77 21.26 -11.45
CA ARG A 55 1.94 21.31 -10.56
C ARG A 55 1.93 20.19 -9.49
N MET A 56 0.76 19.84 -8.97
CA MET A 56 0.60 18.77 -7.96
C MET A 56 0.76 17.37 -8.57
N ALA A 57 0.26 17.17 -9.79
CA ALA A 57 0.40 15.88 -10.50
C ALA A 57 1.87 15.50 -10.69
N ALA A 58 2.71 16.45 -11.14
CA ALA A 58 4.14 16.23 -11.30
C ALA A 58 4.85 15.97 -9.97
N SER A 59 4.48 16.73 -8.91
CA SER A 59 5.03 16.55 -7.57
C SER A 59 4.70 15.18 -6.98
N LEU A 60 3.46 14.70 -7.11
CA LEU A 60 3.07 13.39 -6.55
C LEU A 60 3.68 12.22 -7.32
N LEU A 61 3.79 12.32 -8.65
CA LEU A 61 4.47 11.29 -9.44
C LEU A 61 5.95 11.19 -9.04
N ARG A 62 6.62 12.34 -8.82
CA ARG A 62 7.97 12.39 -8.27
C ARG A 62 8.02 11.78 -6.87
N LEU A 63 7.06 12.08 -6.00
CA LEU A 63 6.99 11.52 -4.65
C LEU A 63 6.87 9.99 -4.68
N HIS A 64 5.97 9.45 -5.52
CA HIS A 64 5.83 8.00 -5.69
C HIS A 64 7.13 7.36 -6.17
N PHE A 65 7.85 8.01 -7.09
CA PHE A 65 9.16 7.54 -7.53
C PHE A 65 10.19 7.54 -6.39
N HIS A 66 10.26 8.61 -5.61
CA HIS A 66 11.21 8.71 -4.48
C HIS A 66 10.88 7.71 -3.37
N ASP A 67 9.60 7.52 -3.05
CA ASP A 67 9.15 6.50 -2.10
C ASP A 67 9.62 5.12 -2.56
N CYS A 68 9.30 4.73 -3.80
CA CYS A 68 9.72 3.43 -4.33
C CYS A 68 11.24 3.24 -4.46
N PHE A 69 12.02 4.31 -4.60
CA PHE A 69 13.47 4.24 -4.72
C PHE A 69 14.17 4.16 -3.35
N VAL A 70 13.57 4.72 -2.31
CA VAL A 70 14.12 4.76 -0.96
C VAL A 70 13.42 3.69 -0.11
N ASN A 71 14.11 2.59 0.17
CA ASN A 71 13.60 1.48 1.00
C ASN A 71 12.32 0.76 0.50
N GLY A 72 11.77 1.18 -0.66
CA GLY A 72 10.66 0.52 -1.34
C GLY A 72 9.36 1.31 -1.21
N CYS A 73 8.33 0.90 -1.97
CA CYS A 73 7.05 1.63 -2.00
C CYS A 73 6.24 1.36 -0.71
N ASP A 74 6.65 1.93 0.42
CA ASP A 74 6.07 1.73 1.74
C ASP A 74 5.45 3.02 2.32
N GLY A 75 5.39 4.10 1.54
CA GLY A 75 4.80 5.37 1.96
C GLY A 75 5.60 6.12 3.05
N SER A 76 6.80 5.67 3.41
CA SER A 76 7.62 6.28 4.47
C SER A 76 8.07 7.71 4.14
N LEU A 77 8.08 8.09 2.85
CA LEU A 77 8.43 9.45 2.44
C LEU A 77 7.28 10.46 2.64
N LEU A 78 6.06 10.00 2.95
CA LEU A 78 4.92 10.88 3.25
C LEU A 78 5.08 11.64 4.59
N LEU A 79 6.20 11.48 5.30
CA LEU A 79 6.42 12.06 6.62
C LEU A 79 7.01 13.49 6.60
N ASP A 80 7.60 13.93 5.48
CA ASP A 80 8.22 15.26 5.36
C ASP A 80 7.21 16.34 4.86
N GLY A 81 6.10 16.51 5.59
CA GLY A 81 5.31 17.75 5.82
C GLY A 81 4.80 18.66 4.68
N ASN A 82 5.21 18.53 3.42
CA ASN A 82 4.89 19.52 2.36
C ASN A 82 4.11 18.94 1.16
N SER A 83 4.10 17.61 0.97
CA SER A 83 3.33 16.96 -0.10
C SER A 83 2.13 16.12 0.40
N THR A 84 1.79 16.26 1.68
CA THR A 84 1.06 15.27 2.49
C THR A 84 -0.44 15.54 2.60
N THR A 85 -0.86 16.80 2.51
CA THR A 85 -2.26 17.21 2.78
C THR A 85 -3.29 16.55 1.86
N MET A 86 -2.96 16.33 0.59
CA MET A 86 -3.89 15.68 -0.34
C MET A 86 -4.04 14.19 -0.06
N ILE A 87 -2.94 13.48 0.19
CA ILE A 87 -2.97 12.04 0.50
C ILE A 87 -3.67 11.81 1.83
N ASP A 88 -3.42 12.66 2.83
CA ASP A 88 -4.13 12.63 4.12
C ASP A 88 -5.63 12.84 3.95
N ASN A 89 -6.05 13.76 3.07
CA ASN A 89 -7.46 14.00 2.80
C ASN A 89 -8.11 12.80 2.09
N ILE A 90 -7.43 12.20 1.11
CA ILE A 90 -7.91 10.98 0.45
C ILE A 90 -8.04 9.85 1.49
N LYS A 91 -7.02 9.69 2.33
CA LYS A 91 -7.01 8.67 3.37
C LYS A 91 -8.17 8.85 4.36
N LYS A 92 -8.54 10.08 4.73
CA LYS A 92 -9.74 10.34 5.55
C LYS A 92 -11.00 9.80 4.90
N VAL A 93 -11.23 10.15 3.63
CA VAL A 93 -12.41 9.68 2.89
C VAL A 93 -12.40 8.16 2.72
N VAL A 94 -11.22 7.55 2.54
CA VAL A 94 -11.07 6.10 2.44
C VAL A 94 -11.33 5.41 3.78
N GLU A 95 -10.86 5.96 4.90
CA GLU A 95 -11.12 5.42 6.24
C GLU A 95 -12.61 5.48 6.61
N ASP A 96 -13.34 6.50 6.14
CA ASP A 96 -14.80 6.60 6.32
C ASP A 96 -15.55 5.50 5.55
N GLU A 97 -15.00 5.03 4.41
CA GLU A 97 -15.58 3.95 3.60
C GLU A 97 -15.16 2.56 4.11
N CYS A 98 -13.87 2.39 4.47
CA CYS A 98 -13.28 1.10 4.84
C CYS A 98 -12.10 1.26 5.80
N SER A 99 -12.44 1.44 7.08
CA SER A 99 -11.44 1.74 8.11
C SER A 99 -10.38 0.64 8.30
N GLY A 100 -9.11 1.05 8.32
CA GLY A 100 -7.95 0.21 8.57
C GLY A 100 -7.61 -0.78 7.46
N VAL A 101 -8.27 -0.67 6.29
CA VAL A 101 -8.12 -1.65 5.20
C VAL A 101 -7.02 -1.26 4.22
N VAL A 102 -6.99 0.00 3.79
CA VAL A 102 -6.19 0.46 2.65
C VAL A 102 -4.95 1.18 3.13
N SER A 103 -3.77 0.78 2.64
CA SER A 103 -2.50 1.44 2.98
C SER A 103 -2.32 2.79 2.30
N CYS A 104 -1.56 3.67 2.93
CA CYS A 104 -1.14 4.95 2.36
C CYS A 104 -0.25 4.77 1.13
N ALA A 105 0.61 3.74 1.13
CA ALA A 105 1.43 3.36 -0.01
C ALA A 105 0.58 3.01 -1.25
N ASP A 106 -0.55 2.31 -1.08
CA ASP A 106 -1.45 2.02 -2.19
C ASP A 106 -2.26 3.24 -2.62
N ILE A 107 -2.69 4.11 -1.70
CA ILE A 107 -3.33 5.38 -2.04
C ILE A 107 -2.39 6.25 -2.89
N LEU A 108 -1.12 6.36 -2.51
CA LEU A 108 -0.09 7.06 -3.27
C LEU A 108 0.07 6.48 -4.68
N ALA A 109 0.15 5.15 -4.80
CA ALA A 109 0.29 4.47 -6.08
C ALA A 109 -0.94 4.67 -7.00
N VAL A 110 -2.15 4.59 -6.45
CA VAL A 110 -3.39 4.83 -7.19
C VAL A 110 -3.49 6.30 -7.61
N ALA A 111 -3.25 7.23 -6.70
CA ALA A 111 -3.29 8.67 -6.99
C ALA A 111 -2.28 9.06 -8.08
N ALA A 112 -1.06 8.53 -8.04
CA ALA A 112 -0.06 8.77 -9.07
C ALA A 112 -0.52 8.27 -10.45
N GLY A 113 -1.09 7.06 -10.54
CA GLY A 113 -1.65 6.54 -11.78
C GLY A 113 -2.86 7.36 -12.29
N ASP A 114 -3.71 7.81 -11.38
CA ASP A 114 -4.87 8.63 -11.69
C ASP A 114 -4.46 10.00 -12.23
N PHE A 115 -3.42 10.61 -11.68
CA PHE A 115 -2.86 11.86 -12.20
C PHE A 115 -2.29 11.74 -13.59
N VAL A 116 -1.57 10.67 -13.89
CA VAL A 116 -1.05 10.45 -15.25
C VAL A 116 -2.21 10.33 -16.23
N LEU A 117 -3.26 9.58 -15.89
CA LEU A 117 -4.44 9.48 -16.74
C LEU A 117 -5.13 10.85 -16.94
N LEU A 118 -5.33 11.61 -15.87
CA LEU A 118 -5.99 12.92 -15.94
C LEU A 118 -5.15 14.01 -16.63
N SER A 119 -3.83 13.81 -16.70
CA SER A 119 -2.91 14.70 -17.44
C SER A 119 -2.78 14.33 -18.91
N GLY A 120 -3.59 13.39 -19.43
CA GLY A 120 -3.55 12.92 -20.81
C GLY A 120 -2.53 11.81 -21.09
N GLY A 121 -1.97 11.20 -20.05
CA GLY A 121 -1.06 10.06 -20.16
C GLY A 121 -1.79 8.72 -20.37
N PRO A 122 -1.02 7.61 -20.47
CA PRO A 122 -1.58 6.28 -20.68
C PRO A 122 -2.32 5.76 -19.43
N THR A 123 -3.14 4.74 -19.64
CA THR A 123 -3.83 4.01 -18.55
C THR A 123 -3.13 2.68 -18.26
N TRP A 124 -3.06 2.29 -16.99
CA TRP A 124 -2.62 0.96 -16.56
C TRP A 124 -3.37 0.53 -15.30
N LYS A 125 -3.42 -0.78 -15.05
CA LYS A 125 -3.94 -1.33 -13.80
C LYS A 125 -2.86 -1.24 -12.72
N VAL A 126 -3.07 -0.39 -11.72
CA VAL A 126 -2.20 -0.31 -10.55
C VAL A 126 -2.31 -1.62 -9.78
N ARG A 127 -1.18 -2.26 -9.48
CA ARG A 127 -1.14 -3.40 -8.58
C ARG A 127 -1.12 -2.90 -7.13
N LEU A 128 -1.90 -3.54 -6.28
CA LEU A 128 -2.22 -3.14 -4.91
C LEU A 128 -1.82 -4.25 -3.92
N GLY A 129 -1.80 -3.94 -2.64
CA GLY A 129 -1.37 -4.82 -1.55
C GLY A 129 -0.07 -4.37 -0.89
N ARG A 130 0.38 -3.12 -1.12
CA ARG A 130 1.50 -2.54 -0.38
C ARG A 130 1.11 -2.33 1.07
N ARG A 131 2.10 -2.31 1.95
CA ARG A 131 1.92 -2.01 3.37
C ARG A 131 2.74 -0.80 3.73
N ASP A 132 2.24 -0.04 4.70
CA ASP A 132 2.92 1.16 5.17
C ASP A 132 4.15 0.81 6.01
N GLY A 133 5.24 1.56 5.80
CA GLY A 133 6.48 1.44 6.53
C GLY A 133 6.32 1.70 8.03
N LEU A 134 7.21 1.14 8.84
CA LEU A 134 7.20 1.32 10.30
C LEU A 134 8.17 2.40 10.79
N VAL A 135 9.06 2.88 9.92
CA VAL A 135 10.04 3.91 10.24
C VAL A 135 9.37 5.28 10.12
N GLY A 136 9.39 6.05 11.21
CA GLY A 136 8.86 7.43 11.24
C GLY A 136 7.38 7.57 11.65
N LYS A 137 6.78 6.55 12.29
CA LYS A 137 5.49 6.70 12.99
C LYS A 137 5.61 7.75 14.10
N GLN A 138 5.07 8.94 13.88
CA GLN A 138 4.63 9.80 14.97
C GLN A 138 3.14 9.56 15.11
N ASP A 139 2.78 8.82 16.16
CA ASP A 139 1.41 8.42 16.43
C ASP A 139 0.44 9.60 16.27
N LEU A 140 -0.56 9.39 15.40
CA LEU A 140 -1.85 10.09 15.29
C LEU A 140 -2.10 11.09 14.14
N MET A 141 -1.67 10.82 12.90
CA MET A 141 -2.29 11.43 11.71
C MET A 141 -2.38 10.41 10.54
N LEU A 142 -3.46 10.45 9.75
CA LEU A 142 -3.97 9.28 9.00
C LEU A 142 -3.00 8.58 8.00
N CYS A 143 -1.96 9.27 7.51
CA CYS A 143 -0.83 8.71 6.78
C CYS A 143 0.54 9.21 7.28
N THR A 144 0.58 9.80 8.49
CA THR A 144 1.79 10.32 9.15
C THR A 144 1.75 10.07 10.65
#